data_AF-A0A3S0NRQ0-F1
#
_entry.id   AF-A0A3S0NRQ0-F1
#
_cell.length_a   1.000
_cell.length_b   1.000
_cell.length_c   1.000
_cell.angle_alpha   90.00
_cell.angle_beta   90.00
_cell.angle_gamma   90.00
#
_symmetry.space_group_name_H-M   'P 1'
#
loop_
_entity.id
_entity.type
_entity.pdbx_description
1 polymer ?
#
loop_
_entity_poly.entity_id
_entity_poly.type
_entity_poly.pdbx_seq_one_letter_code
_entity_poly.pdbx_strand_id
1 'polypeptide(L)'
;MKKIYCFLMFAIITSSFSQESEGKKENFKPYHSISGLLSHTMIKDGIRDGKTEWIAFPSFAFDYNFVFNPKWRIGLHNDLIFEDFIVENKDGNE
;
A
#
# COMPACT_ATOMS: atom_id res chain seq x y z
N MET A 1 -6.92 33.33 -12.95
CA MET A 1 -6.04 32.23 -13.38
C MET A 1 -6.10 31.01 -12.44
N LYS A 2 -5.88 31.15 -11.13
CA LYS A 2 -5.98 30.03 -10.15
C LYS A 2 -7.30 29.23 -10.21
N LYS A 3 -8.43 29.91 -10.39
CA LYS A 3 -9.77 29.27 -10.48
C LYS A 3 -9.97 28.40 -11.73
N ILE A 4 -9.27 28.70 -12.83
CA ILE A 4 -9.30 27.90 -14.06
C ILE A 4 -8.56 26.58 -13.87
N TYR A 5 -7.43 26.58 -13.16
CA TYR A 5 -6.69 25.34 -12.86
C TYR A 5 -7.50 24.38 -11.97
N CYS A 6 -8.27 24.92 -11.02
CA CYS A 6 -9.19 24.10 -10.21
C CYS A 6 -10.30 23.46 -11.06
N PHE A 7 -10.86 24.21 -12.01
CA PHE A 7 -11.90 23.71 -12.91
C PHE A 7 -11.34 22.65 -13.87
N LEU A 8 -10.11 22.84 -14.35
CA LEU A 8 -9.42 21.89 -15.22
C LEU A 8 -9.10 20.58 -14.48
N MET A 9 -8.67 20.65 -13.21
CA MET A 9 -8.47 19.44 -12.39
C MET A 9 -9.77 18.66 -12.18
N PHE A 10 -10.90 19.35 -11.94
CA PHE A 10 -12.18 18.70 -11.69
C PHE A 10 -12.70 17.92 -12.92
N ALA A 11 -12.46 18.43 -14.13
CA ALA A 11 -12.86 17.78 -15.39
C ALA A 11 -12.09 16.49 -15.69
N ILE A 12 -10.88 16.31 -15.14
CA ILE A 12 -10.05 15.11 -15.38
C ILE A 12 -10.52 13.94 -14.52
N ILE A 13 -11.07 14.19 -13.34
CA ILE A 13 -11.50 13.14 -12.38
C ILE A 13 -12.78 12.43 -12.85
N THR A 14 -13.65 13.14 -13.59
CA THR A 14 -14.94 12.62 -14.07
C THR A 14 -14.83 11.74 -15.32
N SER A 15 -13.64 11.66 -15.93
CA SER A 15 -13.39 10.88 -17.16
C SER A 15 -13.04 9.41 -16.90
N SER A 16 -13.31 8.90 -15.70
CA SER A 16 -13.00 7.53 -15.32
C SER A 16 -13.99 6.57 -15.96
N PHE A 17 -13.65 6.03 -17.13
CA PHE A 17 -14.35 4.89 -17.72
C PHE A 17 -13.84 3.62 -17.06
N SER A 18 -14.65 3.00 -16.21
CA SER A 18 -14.42 1.61 -15.81
C SER A 18 -14.75 0.73 -17.02
N GLN A 19 -13.77 0.00 -17.54
CA GLN A 19 -14.04 -1.03 -18.53
C GLN A 19 -14.70 -2.20 -17.80
N GLU A 20 -16.02 -2.29 -17.87
CA GLU A 20 -16.69 -3.55 -17.61
C GLU A 20 -16.32 -4.47 -18.77
N SER A 21 -15.47 -5.45 -18.49
CA SER A 21 -15.20 -6.53 -19.43
C SER A 21 -16.55 -7.13 -19.80
N GLU A 22 -16.96 -6.99 -21.07
CA GLU A 22 -17.93 -7.90 -21.71
C GLU A 22 -17.29 -9.29 -21.84
N GLY A 23 -16.90 -9.86 -20.70
CA GLY A 23 -16.67 -11.27 -20.58
C GLY A 23 -18.04 -11.90 -20.79
N LYS A 24 -18.14 -12.72 -21.84
CA LYS A 24 -19.08 -13.85 -21.91
C LYS A 24 -19.34 -14.35 -20.48
N LYS A 25 -20.55 -14.81 -20.16
CA LYS A 25 -20.85 -15.55 -18.93
C LYS A 25 -19.95 -16.80 -18.83
N GLU A 26 -18.67 -16.61 -18.57
CA GLU A 26 -17.73 -17.65 -18.24
C GLU A 26 -18.02 -17.95 -16.78
N ASN A 27 -18.43 -19.19 -16.54
CA ASN A 27 -18.49 -19.72 -15.19
C ASN A 27 -17.16 -19.40 -14.50
N PHE A 28 -17.24 -18.83 -13.30
CA PHE A 28 -16.08 -18.47 -12.50
C PHE A 28 -15.09 -19.64 -12.43
N LYS A 29 -13.81 -19.34 -12.68
CA LYS A 29 -12.71 -20.29 -12.50
C LYS A 29 -11.77 -19.73 -11.44
N PRO A 30 -11.37 -20.53 -10.44
CA PRO A 30 -10.36 -20.11 -9.48
C PRO A 30 -9.06 -19.68 -10.18
N TYR A 31 -8.41 -18.64 -9.66
CA TYR A 31 -7.18 -18.11 -10.24
C TYR A 31 -6.25 -17.55 -9.16
N HIS A 32 -4.98 -17.39 -9.53
CA HIS A 32 -3.95 -16.78 -8.71
C HIS A 32 -3.74 -15.33 -9.15
N SER A 33 -3.52 -14.45 -8.18
CA SER A 33 -3.24 -13.03 -8.39
C SER A 33 -2.02 -12.65 -7.57
N ILE A 34 -1.08 -11.95 -8.21
CA ILE A 34 0.13 -11.42 -7.59
C ILE A 34 0.07 -9.90 -7.70
N SER A 35 0.39 -9.20 -6.63
CA SER A 35 0.47 -7.73 -6.62
C SER A 35 1.72 -7.26 -5.89
N GLY A 36 2.24 -6.11 -6.30
CA GLY A 36 3.28 -5.37 -5.59
C GLY A 36 2.81 -3.97 -5.27
N LEU A 37 3.26 -3.43 -4.13
CA LEU A 37 2.96 -2.07 -3.69
C LEU A 37 4.26 -1.34 -3.34
N LEU A 38 4.38 -0.09 -3.80
CA LEU A 38 5.38 0.86 -3.30
C LEU A 38 4.65 1.89 -2.44
N SER A 39 5.04 2.04 -1.18
CA SER A 39 4.33 2.85 -0.19
C SER A 39 5.27 3.51 0.81
N HIS A 40 4.68 4.23 1.77
CA HIS A 40 5.35 4.72 2.96
C HIS A 40 4.61 4.19 4.19
N THR A 41 5.31 3.51 5.09
CA THR A 41 4.75 3.03 6.36
C THR A 41 4.98 4.09 7.44
N MET A 42 3.91 4.45 8.14
CA MET A 42 3.93 5.43 9.23
C MET A 42 4.12 4.68 10.55
N ILE A 43 5.29 4.85 11.18
CA ILE A 43 5.57 4.26 12.49
C ILE A 43 5.40 5.34 13.55
N LYS A 44 4.59 5.02 14.56
CA LYS A 44 4.43 5.85 15.76
C LYS A 44 5.55 5.52 16.73
N ASP A 45 6.02 6.54 17.43
CA ASP A 45 7.01 6.44 18.50
C ASP A 45 8.44 6.13 18.02
N GLY A 46 8.76 6.49 16.78
CA GLY A 46 10.14 6.50 16.30
C GLY A 46 10.96 7.58 17.01
N ILE A 47 12.21 7.26 17.34
CA ILE A 47 13.15 8.22 17.93
C ILE A 47 13.93 8.87 16.80
N ARG A 48 13.68 10.16 16.55
CA ARG A 48 14.53 10.99 15.70
C ARG A 48 15.02 12.18 16.52
N ASP A 49 16.34 12.39 16.54
CA ASP A 49 16.97 13.48 17.29
C ASP A 49 16.56 13.53 18.78
N GLY A 50 16.37 12.35 19.40
CA GLY A 50 15.99 12.21 20.82
C GLY A 50 14.53 12.55 21.14
N LYS A 51 13.68 12.79 20.13
CA LYS A 51 12.25 13.03 20.29
C LYS A 51 11.42 11.92 19.67
N THR A 52 10.33 11.59 20.34
CA THR A 52 9.31 10.65 19.88
C THR A 52 8.40 11.35 18.86
N GLU A 53 8.34 10.83 17.65
CA GLU A 53 7.51 11.40 16.58
C GLU A 53 6.97 10.32 15.63
N TRP A 54 6.08 10.75 14.74
CA TRP A 54 5.63 9.93 13.61
C TRP A 54 6.65 10.02 12.49
N ILE A 55 7.23 8.88 12.12
CA ILE A 55 8.24 8.80 11.06
C ILE A 55 7.67 7.96 9.92
N ALA A 56 7.85 8.45 8.69
CA ALA A 56 7.47 7.74 7.49
C ALA A 56 8.70 7.04 6.89
N PHE A 57 8.63 5.72 6.73
CA PHE A 57 9.66 4.92 6.08
C PHE A 57 9.18 4.41 4.73
N PRO A 58 10.02 4.39 3.69
CA PRO A 58 9.67 3.76 2.43
C PRO A 58 9.41 2.26 2.67
N SER A 59 8.39 1.73 2.01
CA SER A 59 8.01 0.33 2.13
C SER A 59 7.64 -0.27 0.78
N PHE A 60 7.89 -1.57 0.66
CA PHE A 60 7.55 -2.38 -0.49
C PHE A 60 6.76 -3.61 -0.05
N ALA A 61 5.58 -3.83 -0.62
CA ALA A 61 4.78 -5.02 -0.36
C ALA A 61 4.75 -5.97 -1.55
N PHE A 62 4.67 -7.26 -1.26
CA PHE A 62 4.44 -8.30 -2.25
C PHE A 62 3.38 -9.29 -1.77
N ASP A 63 2.27 -9.34 -2.48
CA ASP A 63 1.11 -10.12 -2.11
C ASP A 63 0.81 -11.19 -3.14
N TYR A 64 0.46 -12.36 -2.63
CA TYR A 64 -0.11 -13.45 -3.39
C TYR A 64 -1.53 -13.72 -2.90
N ASN A 65 -2.48 -13.84 -3.82
CA ASN A 65 -3.87 -14.15 -3.53
C ASN A 65 -4.36 -15.32 -4.39
N PHE A 66 -4.99 -16.30 -3.77
CA PHE A 66 -5.80 -17.31 -4.45
C PHE A 66 -7.27 -16.93 -4.34
N VAL A 67 -7.88 -16.65 -5.49
CA VAL A 67 -9.30 -16.33 -5.62
C VAL A 67 -10.04 -17.62 -5.92
N PHE A 68 -10.76 -18.15 -4.93
CA PHE A 68 -11.44 -19.44 -5.03
C PHE A 68 -12.95 -19.33 -5.28
N ASN A 69 -13.52 -18.13 -5.11
CA ASN A 69 -14.87 -17.80 -5.57
C ASN A 69 -14.98 -16.28 -5.86
N PRO A 70 -16.07 -15.79 -6.50
CA PRO A 70 -16.20 -14.37 -6.84
C PRO A 70 -16.23 -13.38 -5.66
N LYS A 71 -16.49 -13.86 -4.44
CA LYS A 71 -16.66 -13.02 -3.24
C LYS A 71 -15.47 -13.11 -2.26
N TRP A 72 -14.68 -14.18 -2.35
CA TRP A 72 -13.66 -14.50 -1.37
C TRP A 72 -12.36 -14.93 -2.03
N ARG A 73 -11.28 -14.50 -1.38
CA ARG A 73 -9.91 -14.86 -1.69
C ARG A 73 -9.15 -15.07 -0.39
N ILE A 74 -8.12 -15.91 -0.44
CA ILE A 74 -7.15 -16.06 0.64
C ILE A 74 -5.78 -15.68 0.10
N GLY A 75 -4.93 -15.06 0.90
CA GLY A 75 -3.65 -14.57 0.43
C GLY A 75 -2.59 -14.48 1.51
N LEU A 76 -1.35 -14.35 1.04
CA LEU A 76 -0.16 -14.06 1.83
C LEU A 76 0.29 -12.64 1.47
N HIS A 77 0.27 -11.74 2.44
CA HIS A 77 0.63 -10.34 2.26
C HIS A 77 1.88 -10.09 3.09
N ASN A 78 2.92 -9.54 2.45
CA ASN A 78 4.22 -9.32 3.08
C ASN A 78 4.66 -7.89 2.83
N ASP A 79 5.04 -7.20 3.89
CA ASP A 79 5.58 -5.84 3.83
C ASP A 79 7.06 -5.84 4.21
N LEU A 80 7.88 -5.19 3.38
CA LEU A 80 9.26 -4.86 3.67
C LEU A 80 9.35 -3.36 3.96
N ILE A 81 9.82 -3.02 5.16
CA ILE A 81 10.00 -1.63 5.60
C ILE A 81 11.51 -1.39 5.70
N PHE A 82 11.99 -0.32 5.06
CA PHE A 82 13.40 0.06 5.09
C PHE A 82 13.62 1.14 6.14
N GLU A 83 14.14 0.74 7.30
CA GLU A 83 14.30 1.55 8.51
C GLU A 83 15.73 1.44 9.07
N ASP A 84 16.24 2.55 9.60
CA ASP A 84 17.42 2.57 10.47
C ASP A 84 16.96 2.49 11.94
N PHE A 85 17.55 1.58 12.72
CA PHE A 85 17.17 1.36 14.13
C PHE A 85 18.35 1.59 15.08
N ILE A 86 18.06 2.10 16.27
CA ILE A 86 19.02 2.21 17.39
C ILE A 86 18.88 0.95 18.24
N VAL A 87 19.98 0.23 18.45
CA VAL A 87 20.03 -0.94 19.34
C VAL A 87 20.52 -0.48 20.72
N GLU A 88 19.69 -0.64 21.74
CA GLU A 88 20.09 -0.44 23.12
C GLU A 88 20.68 -1.74 23.69
N ASN A 89 21.96 -1.73 24.05
CA ASN A 89 22.58 -2.86 24.75
C ASN A 89 22.29 -2.75 26.25
N LYS A 90 21.82 -3.84 26.86
CA LYS A 90 21.53 -3.94 28.30
C LYS A 90 22.79 -4.11 29.17
N ASP A 91 23.96 -3.76 28.66
CA ASP A 91 25.18 -3.80 29.45
C ASP A 91 25.28 -2.51 30.27
N GLY A 92 24.56 -2.50 31.40
CA GLY A 92 24.58 -1.43 32.38
C GLY A 92 25.88 -1.36 33.16
N ASN A 93 27.00 -1.15 32.47
CA ASN A 93 28.24 -0.72 33.10
C ASN A 93 28.62 0.64 32.51
N GLU A 94 28.62 1.63 33.39
CA GLU A 94 29.19 2.97 33.21
C GLU A 94 30.65 2.92 32.73
#